data_AF-A0A524KQK6-F1
#
_entry.id   AF-A0A524KQK6-F1
#
_cell.length_a   1.000
_cell.length_b   1.000
_cell.length_c   1.000
_cell.angle_alpha   90.00
_cell.angle_beta   90.00
_cell.angle_gamma   90.00
#
_symmetry.space_group_name_H-M   'P 1'
#
loop_
_entity.id
_entity.type
_entity.pdbx_description
1 polymer ?
#
loop_
_entity_poly.entity_id
_entity_poly.type
_entity_poly.pdbx_seq_one_letter_code
_entity_poly.pdbx_strand_id
1 'polypeptide(L)'
;MAPEQRQASQSALRHALTMVMLCVSGGTIYNVVYIFEVYYIPTQQALDLTKSQMGTLMGVFGAVSLLSYSPGGWLADRVSSRKLITLAMLLTGGTGFYYATFPSYPVALALHAFWGITIALIFWNAMIRATRNWAPSCAFCRTG
;
A
#
# COMPACT_ATOMS: atom_id res chain seq x y z
N MET A 1 -40.70 -4.01 -10.90
CA MET A 1 -39.60 -3.33 -10.19
C MET A 1 -38.59 -2.88 -11.24
N ALA A 2 -38.49 -1.57 -11.48
CA ALA A 2 -37.90 -1.01 -12.69
C ALA A 2 -36.36 -1.15 -12.76
N PRO A 3 -35.78 -1.37 -13.96
CA PRO A 3 -34.33 -1.56 -14.16
C PRO A 3 -33.49 -0.35 -13.69
N GLU A 4 -34.07 0.85 -13.67
CA GLU A 4 -33.43 2.10 -13.25
C GLU A 4 -33.03 2.12 -11.76
N GLN A 5 -33.88 1.58 -10.87
CA GLN A 5 -33.57 1.51 -9.43
C GLN A 5 -32.49 0.46 -9.11
N ARG A 6 -32.40 -0.61 -9.92
CA ARG A 6 -31.33 -1.61 -9.81
C ARG A 6 -29.97 -1.02 -10.18
N GLN A 7 -29.92 -0.12 -11.17
CA GLN A 7 -28.68 0.55 -11.59
C GLN A 7 -28.16 1.54 -10.54
N ALA A 8 -29.04 2.30 -9.89
CA ALA A 8 -28.66 3.23 -8.81
C ALA A 8 -28.17 2.49 -7.54
N SER A 9 -28.82 1.40 -7.15
CA SER A 9 -28.37 0.57 -6.03
C SER A 9 -27.05 -0.15 -6.35
N GLN A 10 -26.88 -0.66 -7.56
CA GLN A 10 -25.63 -1.29 -7.99
C GLN A 10 -24.46 -0.30 -8.05
N SER A 11 -24.69 0.95 -8.45
CA SER A 11 -23.63 1.97 -8.47
C SER A 11 -23.25 2.38 -7.06
N ALA A 12 -24.20 2.63 -6.15
CA ALA A 12 -23.93 2.97 -4.76
C ALA A 12 -23.17 1.83 -4.02
N LEU A 13 -23.60 0.58 -4.22
CA LEU A 13 -22.93 -0.59 -3.66
C LEU A 13 -21.49 -0.73 -4.18
N ARG A 14 -21.26 -0.55 -5.49
CA ARG A 14 -19.91 -0.60 -6.08
C ARG A 14 -18.99 0.50 -5.53
N HIS A 15 -19.50 1.71 -5.32
CA HIS A 15 -18.72 2.80 -4.72
C HIS A 15 -18.39 2.52 -3.26
N ALA A 16 -19.36 2.03 -2.46
CA ALA A 16 -19.12 1.64 -1.07
C ALA A 16 -18.11 0.49 -0.96
N LEU A 17 -18.25 -0.55 -1.78
CA LEU A 17 -17.32 -1.68 -1.82
C LEU A 17 -15.90 -1.24 -2.21
N THR A 18 -15.76 -0.30 -3.16
CA THR A 18 -14.45 0.21 -3.55
C THR A 18 -13.77 0.92 -2.38
N MET A 19 -14.51 1.74 -1.61
CA MET A 19 -13.96 2.39 -0.42
C MET A 19 -13.55 1.41 0.67
N VAL A 20 -14.42 0.44 0.99
CA VAL A 20 -14.10 -0.59 1.98
C VAL A 20 -12.84 -1.35 1.57
N MET A 21 -12.73 -1.73 0.29
CA MET A 21 -11.52 -2.40 -0.23
C MET A 21 -10.28 -1.53 -0.09
N LEU A 22 -10.35 -0.22 -0.36
CA LEU A 22 -9.21 0.69 -0.19
C LEU A 22 -8.78 0.80 1.28
N CYS A 23 -9.74 0.99 2.19
CA CYS A 23 -9.47 1.06 3.64
C CYS A 23 -8.83 -0.23 4.17
N VAL A 24 -9.40 -1.39 3.79
CA VAL A 24 -8.87 -2.70 4.19
C VAL A 24 -7.47 -2.89 3.63
N SER A 25 -7.25 -2.59 2.34
CA SER A 25 -5.93 -2.73 1.70
C SER A 25 -4.88 -1.85 2.39
N GLY A 26 -5.25 -0.61 2.75
CA GLY A 26 -4.39 0.32 3.48
C GLY A 26 -4.02 -0.20 4.86
N GLY A 27 -5.01 -0.65 5.63
CA GLY A 27 -4.77 -1.26 6.93
C GLY A 27 -3.86 -2.49 6.83
N THR A 28 -4.12 -3.39 5.88
CA THR A 28 -3.35 -4.63 5.74
C THR A 28 -1.90 -4.38 5.32
N ILE A 29 -1.65 -3.53 4.32
CA ILE A 29 -0.28 -3.32 3.82
C ILE A 29 0.61 -2.69 4.89
N TYR A 30 0.08 -1.74 5.66
CA TYR A 30 0.81 -1.13 6.77
C TYR A 30 1.06 -2.14 7.88
N ASN A 31 0.07 -2.95 8.26
CA ASN A 31 0.25 -3.97 9.30
C ASN A 31 1.37 -4.96 8.98
N VAL A 32 1.45 -5.44 7.72
CA VAL A 32 2.46 -6.43 7.32
C VAL A 32 3.88 -5.88 7.52
N VAL A 33 4.13 -4.64 7.14
CA VAL A 33 5.47 -4.04 7.22
C VAL A 33 5.77 -3.55 8.63
N TYR A 34 4.82 -2.89 9.28
CA TYR A 34 5.02 -2.36 10.62
C TYR A 34 5.18 -3.44 11.68
N ILE A 35 4.70 -4.67 11.48
CA ILE A 35 4.96 -5.76 12.42
C ILE A 35 6.46 -5.88 12.71
N PHE A 36 7.31 -5.84 11.70
CA PHE A 36 8.75 -6.01 11.90
C PHE A 36 9.42 -4.78 12.54
N GLU A 37 8.85 -3.59 12.31
CA GLU A 37 9.30 -2.37 12.96
C GLU A 37 8.88 -2.29 14.43
N VAL A 38 7.63 -2.68 14.73
CA VAL A 38 7.06 -2.68 16.08
C VAL A 38 7.74 -3.75 16.93
N TYR A 39 7.96 -4.94 16.37
CA TYR A 39 8.68 -6.03 16.99
C TYR A 39 10.19 -5.92 16.78
N TYR A 40 10.75 -4.72 16.93
CA TYR A 40 12.18 -4.44 16.78
C TYR A 40 13.07 -5.41 17.58
N ILE A 41 12.78 -5.60 18.87
CA ILE A 41 13.61 -6.43 19.77
C ILE A 41 13.64 -7.90 19.33
N PRO A 42 12.50 -8.59 19.16
CA PRO A 42 12.52 -9.99 18.75
C PRO A 42 13.01 -10.17 17.31
N THR A 43 12.76 -9.22 16.41
CA THR A 43 13.31 -9.27 15.03
C THR A 43 14.82 -9.15 15.04
N GLN A 44 15.36 -8.26 15.88
CA GLN A 44 16.80 -8.10 16.08
C GLN A 44 17.43 -9.40 16.60
N GLN A 45 16.79 -10.05 17.59
CA GLN A 45 17.27 -11.32 18.16
C GLN A 45 17.18 -12.49 17.17
N ALA A 46 16.11 -12.55 16.38
CA ALA A 46 15.90 -13.63 15.42
C ALA A 46 16.85 -13.57 14.21
N LEU A 47 17.25 -12.36 13.82
CA LEU A 47 18.20 -12.13 12.72
C LEU A 47 19.65 -11.93 13.18
N ASP A 48 19.90 -12.00 14.49
CA ASP A 48 21.18 -11.71 15.15
C ASP A 48 21.82 -10.39 14.67
N LEU A 49 20.99 -9.35 14.56
CA LEU A 49 21.40 -8.05 14.02
C LEU A 49 21.86 -7.10 15.12
N THR A 50 22.80 -6.23 14.76
CA THR A 50 23.17 -5.10 15.62
C THR A 50 22.10 -4.01 15.57
N LYS A 51 22.03 -3.19 16.62
CA LYS A 51 21.11 -2.03 16.68
C LYS A 51 21.32 -1.06 15.51
N SER A 52 22.57 -0.89 15.06
CA SER A 52 22.93 -0.03 13.92
C SER A 52 22.41 -0.57 12.59
N GLN A 53 22.51 -1.89 12.38
CA GLN A 53 21.97 -2.56 11.19
C GLN A 53 20.44 -2.44 11.11
N MET A 54 19.74 -2.63 12.24
CA MET A 54 18.29 -2.39 12.28
C MET A 54 17.92 -0.94 11.94
N GLY A 55 18.68 0.03 12.45
CA GLY A 55 18.49 1.44 12.10
C GLY A 55 18.73 1.71 10.61
N THR A 56 19.67 1.00 9.99
CA THR A 56 19.95 1.11 8.55
C THR A 56 18.81 0.53 7.73
N LEU A 57 18.18 -0.57 8.14
CA LEU A 57 16.98 -1.12 7.47
C LEU A 57 15.85 -0.10 7.40
N MET A 58 15.51 0.51 8.54
CA MET A 58 14.47 1.55 8.61
C MET A 58 14.88 2.82 7.82
N GLY A 59 16.15 3.22 7.90
CA GLY A 59 16.68 4.37 7.18
C GLY A 59 16.62 4.18 5.66
N VAL A 60 16.98 2.99 5.16
CA VAL A 60 16.90 2.65 3.74
C VAL A 60 15.45 2.60 3.28
N PHE A 61 14.55 2.00 4.07
CA PHE A 61 13.12 2.02 3.77
C PHE A 61 12.60 3.46 3.60
N GLY A 62 12.91 4.35 4.55
CA GLY A 62 12.52 5.77 4.48
C GLY A 62 13.16 6.52 3.32
N ALA A 63 14.47 6.35 3.10
CA ALA A 63 15.20 7.01 2.02
C ALA A 63 14.69 6.58 0.65
N VAL A 64 14.50 5.27 0.43
CA VAL A 64 13.98 4.74 -0.83
C VAL A 64 12.53 5.17 -1.03
N SER A 65 11.71 5.22 0.02
CA SER A 65 10.35 5.75 -0.05
C SER A 65 10.34 7.19 -0.54
N LEU A 66 11.20 8.06 0.01
CA LEU A 66 11.33 9.46 -0.40
C LEU A 66 11.77 9.59 -1.86
N LEU A 67 12.77 8.83 -2.28
CA LEU A 67 13.25 8.83 -3.67
C LEU A 67 12.16 8.33 -4.63
N SER A 68 11.36 7.36 -4.20
CA SER A 68 10.33 6.70 -5.01
C SER A 68 9.09 7.55 -5.23
N TYR A 69 8.87 8.62 -4.44
CA TYR A 69 7.77 9.55 -4.68
C TYR A 69 7.84 10.21 -6.06
N SER A 70 9.05 10.52 -6.54
CA SER A 70 9.26 11.19 -7.83
C SER A 70 8.79 10.37 -9.03
N PRO A 71 9.24 9.10 -9.24
CA PRO A 71 8.73 8.25 -10.31
C PRO A 71 7.30 7.74 -10.05
N GLY A 72 6.83 7.77 -8.80
CA GLY A 72 5.51 7.24 -8.42
C GLY A 72 4.33 7.96 -9.05
N GLY A 73 4.41 9.29 -9.18
CA GLY A 73 3.39 10.06 -9.89
C GLY A 73 3.29 9.66 -11.36
N TRP A 74 4.43 9.53 -12.04
CA TRP A 74 4.48 9.15 -13.45
C TRP A 74 3.95 7.74 -13.71
N LEU A 75 4.32 6.77 -12.88
CA LEU A 75 3.82 5.39 -13.03
C LEU A 75 2.33 5.30 -12.71
N ALA A 76 1.87 6.05 -11.71
CA ALA A 76 0.47 6.10 -11.36
C ALA A 76 -0.36 6.59 -12.56
N ASP A 77 0.06 7.65 -13.25
CA ASP A 77 -0.73 8.20 -14.35
C ASP A 77 -0.94 7.25 -15.54
N ARG A 78 -0.02 6.32 -15.78
CA ARG A 78 -0.12 5.36 -16.90
C ARG A 78 -0.88 4.07 -16.57
N VAL A 79 -0.97 3.69 -15.29
CA VAL A 79 -1.52 2.38 -14.89
C VAL A 79 -2.79 2.56 -14.05
N SER A 80 -3.78 1.68 -14.27
CA SER A 80 -5.03 1.68 -13.51
C SER A 80 -4.75 1.44 -12.02
N SER A 81 -5.32 2.29 -11.14
CA SER A 81 -5.15 2.19 -9.68
C SER A 81 -5.47 0.80 -9.12
N ARG A 82 -6.48 0.11 -9.68
CA ARG A 82 -6.87 -1.23 -9.23
C ARG A 82 -5.73 -2.24 -9.43
N LYS A 83 -5.07 -2.22 -10.59
CA LYS A 83 -3.96 -3.14 -10.90
C LYS A 83 -2.75 -2.84 -10.02
N LEU A 84 -2.46 -1.57 -9.78
CA LEU A 84 -1.37 -1.13 -8.92
C LEU A 84 -1.57 -1.61 -7.47
N ILE A 85 -2.76 -1.44 -6.91
CA ILE A 85 -3.06 -1.87 -5.54
C ILE A 85 -2.93 -3.39 -5.41
N THR A 86 -3.51 -4.16 -6.33
CA THR A 86 -3.38 -5.63 -6.31
C THR A 86 -1.92 -6.07 -6.44
N LEU A 87 -1.15 -5.44 -7.34
CA LEU A 87 0.27 -5.75 -7.51
C LEU A 87 1.06 -5.41 -6.24
N ALA A 88 0.84 -4.25 -5.64
CA ALA A 88 1.50 -3.87 -4.38
C ALA A 88 1.18 -4.86 -3.26
N MET A 89 -0.08 -5.28 -3.11
CA MET A 89 -0.44 -6.26 -2.09
C MET A 89 0.19 -7.63 -2.33
N LEU A 90 0.22 -8.11 -3.57
CA LEU A 90 0.87 -9.39 -3.90
C LEU A 90 2.37 -9.34 -3.68
N LEU A 91 3.02 -8.27 -4.11
CA LEU A 91 4.46 -8.08 -3.94
C LEU A 91 4.82 -7.96 -2.45
N THR A 92 4.15 -7.09 -1.70
CA THR A 92 4.40 -6.89 -0.26
C THR A 92 4.02 -8.12 0.55
N GLY A 93 2.91 -8.80 0.23
CA GLY A 93 2.52 -10.04 0.89
C GLY A 93 3.50 -11.19 0.63
N GLY A 94 3.93 -11.37 -0.63
CA GLY A 94 4.88 -12.42 -1.00
C GLY A 94 6.28 -12.19 -0.39
N THR A 95 6.77 -10.96 -0.43
CA THR A 95 8.03 -10.59 0.22
C THR A 95 7.94 -10.61 1.74
N GLY A 96 6.78 -10.27 2.33
CA GLY A 96 6.51 -10.42 3.76
C GLY A 96 6.53 -11.88 4.21
N PHE A 97 5.95 -12.78 3.42
CA PHE A 97 6.02 -14.22 3.68
C PHE A 97 7.45 -14.75 3.60
N TYR A 98 8.24 -14.24 2.64
CA TYR A 98 9.66 -14.57 2.55
C TYR A 98 10.48 -13.98 3.72
N TYR A 99 10.15 -12.78 4.19
CA TYR A 99 10.81 -12.19 5.37
C TYR A 99 10.57 -13.03 6.65
N ALA A 100 9.42 -13.71 6.73
CA ALA A 100 9.11 -14.62 7.84
C ALA A 100 10.04 -15.85 7.91
N THR A 101 10.85 -16.13 6.87
CA THR A 101 11.88 -17.18 6.91
C THR A 101 13.20 -16.70 7.50
N PHE A 102 13.23 -15.54 8.16
CA PHE A 102 14.41 -14.94 8.80
C PHE A 102 15.65 -14.86 7.87
N PRO A 103 15.56 -14.09 6.78
CA PRO A 103 16.63 -14.01 5.78
C PRO A 103 17.86 -13.25 6.32
N SER A 104 19.03 -13.50 5.75
CA SER A 104 20.26 -12.78 6.09
C SER A 104 20.15 -11.24 5.93
N TYR A 105 20.97 -10.49 6.66
CA TYR A 105 21.01 -9.02 6.63
C TYR A 105 20.93 -8.36 5.24
N PRO A 106 21.76 -8.74 4.23
CA PRO A 106 21.71 -8.08 2.92
C PRO A 106 20.37 -8.31 2.20
N VAL A 107 19.75 -9.46 2.42
CA VAL A 107 18.44 -9.78 1.85
C VAL A 107 17.34 -8.99 2.58
N ALA A 108 17.41 -8.90 3.90
CA ALA A 108 16.51 -8.03 4.68
C ALA A 108 16.60 -6.56 4.22
N LEU A 109 17.80 -6.06 3.92
CA LEU A 109 18.04 -4.71 3.41
C LEU A 109 17.40 -4.50 2.03
N ALA A 110 17.57 -5.46 1.12
CA ALA A 110 16.94 -5.41 -0.20
C ALA A 110 15.40 -5.46 -0.10
N LEU A 111 14.84 -6.25 0.82
CA LEU A 111 13.40 -6.31 1.06
C LEU A 111 12.86 -4.99 1.62
N HIS A 112 13.56 -4.35 2.54
CA HIS A 112 13.18 -3.03 3.06
C HIS A 112 13.23 -1.95 1.98
N ALA A 113 14.28 -1.93 1.14
CA ALA A 113 14.33 -1.05 -0.02
C ALA A 113 13.15 -1.31 -0.96
N PHE A 114 12.86 -2.57 -1.26
CA PHE A 114 11.75 -2.98 -2.12
C PHE A 114 10.39 -2.57 -1.56
N TRP A 115 10.14 -2.75 -0.26
CA TRP A 115 8.92 -2.29 0.41
C TRP A 115 8.77 -0.78 0.37
N GLY A 116 9.87 -0.02 0.48
CA GLY A 116 9.83 1.43 0.32
C GLY A 116 9.29 1.82 -1.05
N ILE A 117 9.72 1.12 -2.11
CA ILE A 117 9.21 1.33 -3.47
C ILE A 117 7.74 0.90 -3.55
N THR A 118 7.38 -0.32 -3.18
CA THR A 118 6.01 -0.81 -3.41
C THR A 118 4.97 -0.04 -2.59
N ILE A 119 5.29 0.39 -1.38
CA ILE A 119 4.36 1.12 -0.51
C ILE A 119 4.26 2.59 -0.92
N ALA A 120 5.39 3.29 -1.04
CA ALA A 120 5.36 4.73 -1.35
C ALA A 120 5.03 5.00 -2.82
N LEU A 121 5.60 4.22 -3.74
CA LEU A 121 5.43 4.43 -5.19
C LEU A 121 4.08 3.92 -5.67
N ILE A 122 3.77 2.65 -5.37
CA ILE A 122 2.65 1.94 -6.02
C ILE A 122 1.38 2.10 -5.19
N PHE A 123 1.45 1.78 -3.89
CA PHE A 123 0.26 1.75 -3.04
C PHE A 123 -0.29 3.14 -2.74
N TRP A 124 0.54 4.05 -2.23
CA TRP A 124 0.12 5.38 -1.80
C TRP A 124 -0.47 6.22 -2.95
N ASN A 125 0.22 6.27 -4.10
CA ASN A 125 -0.26 7.02 -5.26
C ASN A 125 -1.53 6.42 -5.87
N ALA A 126 -1.64 5.09 -5.92
CA ALA A 126 -2.85 4.43 -6.42
C ALA A 126 -4.05 4.66 -5.49
N MET A 127 -3.82 4.64 -4.17
CA MET A 127 -4.83 4.91 -3.16
C MET A 127 -5.36 6.36 -3.26
N ILE A 128 -4.48 7.37 -3.32
CA ILE A 128 -4.89 8.77 -3.49
C ILE A 128 -5.74 8.96 -4.76
N ARG A 129 -5.31 8.39 -5.89
CA ARG A 129 -6.08 8.45 -7.15
C ARG A 129 -7.44 7.76 -7.04
N ALA A 130 -7.49 6.59 -6.40
CA ALA A 130 -8.73 5.84 -6.22
C ALA A 130 -9.71 6.60 -5.31
N THR A 131 -9.23 7.23 -4.25
CA THR A 131 -10.04 8.07 -3.36
C THR A 131 -10.54 9.33 -4.05
N ARG A 132 -9.69 10.00 -4.85
CA ARG A 132 -10.10 11.19 -5.61
C ARG A 132 -11.23 10.87 -6.61
N ASN A 133 -11.15 9.72 -7.27
CA ASN A 133 -12.15 9.30 -8.25
C ASN A 133 -13.46 8.81 -7.63
N TRP A 134 -13.49 8.58 -6.31
CA TRP A 134 -14.68 8.12 -5.60
C TRP A 134 -15.62 9.26 -5.21
N ALA A 135 -15.12 10.49 -5.04
CA ALA A 135 -15.96 11.62 -4.67
C ALA A 135 -17.04 11.85 -5.74
N PRO A 136 -18.34 11.68 -5.41
CA PRO A 136 -19.39 12.00 -6.37
C PRO A 136 -19.32 13.50 -6.65
N SER A 137 -19.32 13.89 -7.94
CA SER A 137 -19.50 15.29 -8.32
C SER A 137 -20.74 15.80 -7.60
N CYS A 138 -20.58 16.85 -6.78
CA CYS A 138 -21.61 17.42 -5.91
C CYS A 138 -23.02 17.28 -6.48
N ALA A 139 -23.82 16.37 -5.90
CA ALA A 139 -25.27 16.33 -6.11
C ALA A 139 -25.97 17.59 -5.53
N PHE A 140 -25.21 18.43 -4.81
CA PHE A 140 -25.68 19.69 -4.20
C PHE A 140 -25.92 20.83 -5.21
N CYS A 141 -25.57 20.67 -6.50
CA CYS A 141 -25.75 21.72 -7.51
C CYS A 141 -27.02 21.54 -8.38
N ARG A 142 -28.01 20.74 -7.94
CA ARG A 142 -29.23 20.44 -8.71
C ARG A 142 -30.54 20.79 -8.01
N THR A 143 -30.48 21.69 -7.03
CA THR A 143 -31.65 22.34 -6.40
C THR A 143 -31.41 23.85 -6.40
N GLY A 144 -31.53 24.44 -7.59
CA GLY A 144 -31.63 25.88 -7.81
C GLY A 144 -32.77 26.10 -8.80
#